data_AF-A0A5C4WW37-F1
#
_entry.id   AF-A0A5C4WW37-F1
#
_cell.length_a   1.000
_cell.length_b   1.000
_cell.length_c   1.000
_cell.angle_alpha   90.00
_cell.angle_beta   90.00
_cell.angle_gamma   90.00
#
_symmetry.space_group_name_H-M   'P 1'
#
loop_
_entity.id
_entity.type
_entity.pdbx_description
1 polymer ?
#
loop_
_entity_poly.entity_id
_entity_poly.type
_entity_poly.pdbx_seq_one_letter_code
_entity_poly.pdbx_strand_id
1 'polypeptide(L)'
;MRPSLQQSGGLTDEQLLAAAAIEPAVFIEAAPGSGKTTVAAERYGFLHYNNLADSRATVALSFTRAATRELRNRVARTWGLGALRSPNRVVTIDTLLSELLSFLLDGNHLRWPGGHTDLRVLDGWDASYKRTFSRYEPILTIAERKIVISGRHNNKASSNIAHAAFREATNAGICTHEDVRSIIDAAFGDAELSEVLVRRIQATIQNLIVDEIFDANRLDLRLIGRAISNGVNVTVIGDPWQALYLFRGAGPHLVPRLVEHFHLRSYQLTRSFRFITEQCVDLARDLRAGKSIDLPIHTGGPLDMVLARKWDTLWEIGGDILPLSFGSPRTVERAAALLLLDIVTTSALGRRAVFTVEALATLGITDPAAPTRLDPQLFDVLTTLRSTTASAINDAWDQLVKAVQTESPRQFRDRHATYTRPLSHLRSYLQRDVSRPVPAVTVHQAKGREWPRVGVRLTSVEKAALSTGLNEGNDDHRIIYVALTRGKSMTVAI
;
A
#
# COMPACT_ATOMS: atom_id res chain seq x y z
N MET A 1 43.49 21.77 -17.93
CA MET A 1 43.13 21.20 -16.60
C MET A 1 41.73 20.62 -16.71
N ARG A 2 41.62 19.28 -16.70
CA ARG A 2 40.33 18.57 -16.65
C ARG A 2 39.79 18.67 -15.23
N PRO A 3 38.58 19.19 -15.00
CA PRO A 3 37.94 19.12 -13.70
C PRO A 3 37.61 17.65 -13.37
N SER A 4 37.80 17.32 -12.12
CA SER A 4 37.62 16.02 -11.48
C SER A 4 36.19 15.47 -11.63
N LEU A 5 36.10 14.15 -11.84
CA LEU A 5 34.87 13.35 -11.87
C LEU A 5 34.11 13.42 -10.53
N GLN A 6 33.22 14.41 -10.38
CA GLN A 6 32.02 14.29 -9.56
C GLN A 6 30.89 13.76 -10.46
N GLN A 7 30.43 12.54 -10.20
CA GLN A 7 29.31 11.91 -10.92
C GLN A 7 28.07 12.82 -10.87
N SER A 8 27.72 13.37 -12.02
CA SER A 8 26.58 14.26 -12.24
C SER A 8 25.37 13.43 -12.68
N GLY A 9 24.17 13.74 -12.14
CA GLY A 9 22.95 12.96 -12.28
C GLY A 9 22.34 12.90 -13.69
N GLY A 10 22.86 11.99 -14.52
CA GLY A 10 22.26 11.57 -15.80
C GLY A 10 21.53 10.22 -15.70
N LEU A 11 20.60 9.97 -16.62
CA LEU A 11 19.98 8.65 -16.83
C LEU A 11 21.00 7.66 -17.42
N THR A 12 20.86 6.37 -17.15
CA THR A 12 21.59 5.32 -17.90
C THR A 12 21.02 5.13 -19.29
N ASP A 13 21.77 4.49 -20.19
CA ASP A 13 21.29 4.12 -21.53
C ASP A 13 20.00 3.29 -21.47
N GLU A 14 19.91 2.31 -20.56
CA GLU A 14 18.69 1.53 -20.32
C GLU A 14 17.49 2.43 -19.94
N GLN A 15 17.70 3.35 -19.01
CA GLN A 15 16.67 4.28 -18.54
C GLN A 15 16.25 5.26 -19.65
N LEU A 16 17.21 5.75 -20.43
CA LEU A 16 16.99 6.71 -21.52
C LEU A 16 16.21 6.06 -22.65
N LEU A 17 16.59 4.85 -23.08
CA LEU A 17 15.88 4.05 -24.08
C LEU A 17 14.44 3.76 -23.65
N ALA A 18 14.24 3.34 -22.40
CA ALA A 18 12.90 3.04 -21.88
C ALA A 18 12.03 4.31 -21.73
N ALA A 19 12.61 5.43 -21.29
CA ALA A 19 11.90 6.69 -21.14
C ALA A 19 11.47 7.26 -22.51
N ALA A 20 12.36 7.22 -23.49
CA ALA A 20 12.16 7.80 -24.82
C ALA A 20 11.53 6.84 -25.85
N ALA A 21 11.09 5.65 -25.44
CA ALA A 21 10.43 4.68 -26.32
C ALA A 21 9.19 5.29 -27.01
N ILE A 22 9.13 5.23 -28.34
CA ILE A 22 8.07 5.85 -29.14
C ILE A 22 6.90 4.90 -29.40
N GLU A 23 7.07 3.62 -29.08
CA GLU A 23 6.06 2.59 -29.25
C GLU A 23 4.81 2.91 -28.41
N PRO A 24 3.60 2.70 -28.96
CA PRO A 24 2.36 3.04 -28.28
C PRO A 24 2.07 2.11 -27.09
N ALA A 25 2.61 0.89 -27.06
CA ALA A 25 2.41 -0.05 -25.96
C ALA A 25 3.76 -0.55 -25.45
N VAL A 26 4.13 -0.14 -24.24
CA VAL A 26 5.46 -0.38 -23.64
C VAL A 26 5.35 -1.07 -22.28
N PHE A 27 6.18 -2.08 -22.06
CA PHE A 27 6.42 -2.69 -20.77
C PHE A 27 7.84 -2.37 -20.30
N ILE A 28 7.99 -1.84 -19.09
CA ILE A 28 9.29 -1.60 -18.47
C ILE A 28 9.40 -2.47 -17.23
N GLU A 29 10.24 -3.50 -17.31
CA GLU A 29 10.56 -4.35 -16.19
C GLU A 29 11.77 -3.78 -15.44
N ALA A 30 11.62 -3.59 -14.13
CA ALA A 30 12.59 -2.88 -13.33
C ALA A 30 13.20 -3.74 -12.22
N ALA A 31 14.53 -3.66 -12.06
CA ALA A 31 15.21 -4.12 -10.86
C ALA A 31 14.92 -3.26 -9.62
N PRO A 32 15.01 -3.81 -8.39
CA PRO A 32 14.92 -3.02 -7.18
C PRO A 32 15.96 -1.90 -7.20
N GLY A 33 15.51 -0.66 -7.08
CA GLY A 33 16.41 0.49 -7.06
C GLY A 33 17.00 0.87 -8.42
N SER A 34 16.46 0.37 -9.53
CA SER A 34 16.91 0.75 -10.88
C SER A 34 16.37 2.09 -11.39
N GLY A 35 15.64 2.82 -10.54
CA GLY A 35 15.06 4.12 -10.91
C GLY A 35 13.74 4.04 -11.68
N LYS A 36 12.93 2.99 -11.48
CA LYS A 36 11.61 2.83 -12.12
C LYS A 36 10.73 4.09 -12.08
N THR A 37 10.64 4.75 -10.93
CA THR A 37 9.82 5.97 -10.75
C THR A 37 10.49 7.18 -11.39
N THR A 38 11.83 7.19 -11.54
CA THR A 38 12.54 8.18 -12.37
C THR A 38 12.15 7.98 -13.83
N VAL A 39 12.27 6.76 -14.37
CA VAL A 39 11.88 6.46 -15.76
C VAL A 39 10.41 6.77 -16.02
N ALA A 40 9.51 6.48 -15.09
CA ALA A 40 8.10 6.86 -15.18
C ALA A 40 7.91 8.38 -15.32
N ALA A 41 8.66 9.18 -14.56
CA ALA A 41 8.59 10.64 -14.61
C ALA A 41 9.19 11.21 -15.91
N GLU A 42 10.33 10.68 -16.36
CA GLU A 42 10.96 11.03 -17.63
C GLU A 42 10.05 10.71 -18.81
N ARG A 43 9.48 9.51 -18.82
CA ARG A 43 8.55 9.07 -19.85
C ARG A 43 7.27 9.90 -19.88
N TYR A 44 6.72 10.25 -18.72
CA TYR A 44 5.56 11.15 -18.63
C TYR A 44 5.86 12.48 -19.32
N GLY A 45 6.99 13.11 -18.99
CA GLY A 45 7.39 14.38 -19.58
C GLY A 45 7.66 14.27 -21.09
N PHE A 46 8.43 13.26 -21.49
CA PHE A 46 8.71 12.97 -22.89
C PHE A 46 7.43 12.82 -23.71
N LEU A 47 6.49 11.96 -23.30
CA LEU A 47 5.24 11.73 -24.02
C LEU A 47 4.35 12.98 -24.07
N HIS A 48 4.35 13.80 -23.02
CA HIS A 48 3.62 15.05 -23.02
C HIS A 48 4.21 16.07 -24.00
N TYR A 49 5.52 16.30 -23.96
CA TYR A 49 6.17 17.34 -24.77
C TYR A 49 6.46 16.93 -26.21
N ASN A 50 6.49 15.62 -26.50
CA ASN A 50 6.74 15.11 -27.85
C ASN A 50 5.53 15.32 -28.80
N ASN A 51 4.33 15.57 -28.26
CA ASN A 51 3.14 15.86 -29.09
C ASN A 51 2.23 16.91 -28.45
N LEU A 52 2.69 18.16 -28.41
CA LEU A 52 1.93 19.29 -27.85
C LEU A 52 0.68 19.68 -28.65
N ALA A 53 0.50 19.13 -29.87
CA ALA A 53 -0.69 19.39 -30.68
C ALA A 53 -1.91 18.58 -30.23
N ASP A 54 -1.71 17.49 -29.47
CA ASP A 54 -2.81 16.70 -28.93
C ASP A 54 -3.34 17.34 -27.63
N SER A 55 -4.64 17.62 -27.60
CA SER A 55 -5.31 18.24 -26.44
C SER A 55 -5.69 17.23 -25.35
N ARG A 56 -5.56 15.92 -25.61
CA ARG A 56 -5.83 14.86 -24.64
C ARG A 56 -4.73 14.76 -23.59
N ALA A 57 -5.08 14.17 -22.45
CA ALA A 57 -4.21 14.11 -21.29
C ALA A 57 -3.10 13.07 -21.41
N THR A 58 -1.94 13.41 -20.83
CA THR A 58 -1.00 12.45 -20.26
C THR A 58 -1.38 12.18 -18.80
N VAL A 59 -1.69 10.93 -18.50
CA VAL A 59 -2.12 10.47 -17.17
C VAL A 59 -1.11 9.45 -16.65
N ALA A 60 -0.57 9.68 -15.46
CA ALA A 60 0.15 8.65 -14.72
C ALA A 60 -0.67 8.12 -13.55
N LEU A 61 -0.74 6.80 -13.43
CA LEU A 61 -1.46 6.07 -12.41
C LEU A 61 -0.51 5.37 -11.45
N SER A 62 -0.90 5.33 -10.18
CA SER A 62 -0.28 4.50 -9.15
C SER A 62 -1.33 3.94 -8.20
N PHE A 63 -0.96 2.96 -7.37
CA PHE A 63 -1.86 2.28 -6.44
C PHE A 63 -2.00 2.97 -5.09
N THR A 64 -1.13 3.92 -4.77
CA THR A 64 -1.15 4.60 -3.46
C THR A 64 -0.99 6.11 -3.60
N ARG A 65 -1.67 6.87 -2.73
CA ARG A 65 -1.53 8.34 -2.65
C ARG A 65 -0.06 8.76 -2.43
N ALA A 66 0.71 7.96 -1.69
CA ALA A 66 2.13 8.23 -1.45
C ALA A 66 2.96 8.13 -2.74
N ALA A 67 2.79 7.06 -3.52
CA ALA A 67 3.50 6.87 -4.78
C ALA A 67 3.05 7.88 -5.85
N THR A 68 1.75 8.20 -5.92
CA THR A 68 1.24 9.29 -6.77
C THR A 68 1.91 10.62 -6.43
N ARG A 69 2.01 10.99 -5.14
CA ARG A 69 2.67 12.22 -4.69
C ARG A 69 4.15 12.23 -5.04
N GLU A 70 4.84 11.10 -4.85
CA GLU A 70 6.26 10.98 -5.22
C GLU A 70 6.47 11.19 -6.72
N LEU A 71 5.70 10.48 -7.57
CA LEU A 71 5.79 10.60 -9.01
C LEU A 71 5.45 12.02 -9.49
N ARG A 72 4.38 12.63 -8.95
CA ARG A 72 4.02 14.03 -9.22
C ARG A 72 5.15 14.99 -8.88
N ASN A 73 5.78 14.83 -7.73
CA ASN A 73 6.90 15.68 -7.30
C ASN A 73 8.11 15.51 -8.22
N ARG A 74 8.38 14.30 -8.70
CA ARG A 74 9.46 14.05 -9.67
C ARG A 74 9.18 14.70 -11.00
N VAL A 75 7.98 14.51 -11.56
CA VAL A 75 7.57 15.20 -12.80
C VAL A 75 7.71 16.72 -12.64
N ALA A 76 7.21 17.28 -11.54
CA ALA A 76 7.31 18.72 -11.29
C ALA A 76 8.76 19.22 -11.21
N ARG A 77 9.67 18.44 -10.61
CA ARG A 77 11.09 18.79 -10.48
C ARG A 77 11.84 18.68 -11.81
N THR A 78 11.59 17.63 -12.58
CA THR A 78 12.30 17.37 -13.84
C THR A 78 11.75 18.20 -14.99
N TRP A 79 10.42 18.28 -15.12
CA TRP A 79 9.72 18.83 -16.29
C TRP A 79 8.93 20.11 -16.00
N GLY A 80 8.97 20.58 -14.75
CA GLY A 80 8.23 21.76 -14.30
C GLY A 80 6.75 21.48 -14.03
N LEU A 81 6.10 22.43 -13.34
CA LEU A 81 4.66 22.34 -13.03
C LEU A 81 3.76 22.44 -14.28
N GLY A 82 4.29 22.92 -15.41
CA GLY A 82 3.58 22.99 -16.69
C GLY A 82 3.10 21.63 -17.17
N ALA A 83 3.92 20.59 -17.02
CA ALA A 83 3.59 19.21 -17.40
C ALA A 83 2.42 18.60 -16.60
N LEU A 84 2.05 19.22 -15.48
CA LEU A 84 0.98 18.79 -14.57
C LEU A 84 -0.26 19.68 -14.66
N ARG A 85 -0.31 20.61 -15.62
CA ARG A 85 -1.50 21.42 -15.87
C ARG A 85 -2.59 20.57 -16.51
N SER A 86 -3.83 20.88 -16.15
CA SER A 86 -5.01 20.27 -16.77
C SER A 86 -4.89 20.30 -18.30
N PRO A 87 -5.18 19.18 -19.00
CA PRO A 87 -5.83 17.97 -18.48
C PRO A 87 -4.87 16.89 -17.94
N ASN A 88 -3.56 17.15 -17.94
CA ASN A 88 -2.53 16.21 -17.52
C ASN A 88 -2.51 16.04 -16.00
N ARG A 89 -2.33 14.80 -15.52
CA ARG A 89 -2.41 14.51 -14.09
C ARG A 89 -1.66 13.24 -13.69
N VAL A 90 -1.22 13.23 -12.44
CA VAL A 90 -0.68 12.05 -11.75
C VAL A 90 -1.64 11.73 -10.62
N VAL A 91 -2.35 10.61 -10.72
CA VAL A 91 -3.46 10.25 -9.81
C VAL A 91 -3.35 8.78 -9.39
N THR A 92 -4.27 8.34 -8.52
CA THR A 92 -4.42 6.91 -8.24
C THR A 92 -5.35 6.26 -9.26
N ILE A 93 -5.26 4.93 -9.45
CA ILE A 93 -6.22 4.21 -10.30
C ILE A 93 -7.66 4.45 -9.80
N ASP A 94 -7.88 4.43 -8.49
CA ASP A 94 -9.18 4.71 -7.86
C ASP A 94 -9.76 6.08 -8.22
N THR A 95 -8.90 7.09 -8.34
CA THR A 95 -9.31 8.43 -8.77
C THR A 95 -9.84 8.38 -10.20
N LEU A 96 -9.14 7.71 -11.12
CA LEU A 96 -9.59 7.56 -12.50
C LEU A 96 -10.90 6.76 -12.59
N LEU A 97 -11.04 5.67 -11.83
CA LEU A 97 -12.27 4.89 -11.79
C LEU A 97 -13.46 5.72 -11.27
N SER A 98 -13.22 6.56 -10.26
CA SER A 98 -14.24 7.48 -9.74
C SER A 98 -14.63 8.54 -10.78
N GLU A 99 -13.66 9.12 -11.50
CA GLU A 99 -13.91 10.06 -12.61
C GLU A 99 -14.74 9.41 -13.73
N LEU A 100 -14.48 8.14 -14.06
CA LEU A 100 -15.25 7.37 -15.04
C LEU A 100 -16.68 7.12 -14.56
N LEU A 101 -16.88 6.81 -13.27
CA LEU A 101 -18.21 6.65 -12.70
C LEU A 101 -18.99 7.97 -12.74
N SER A 102 -18.37 9.06 -12.29
CA SER A 102 -18.98 10.41 -12.36
C SER A 102 -19.39 10.75 -13.79
N PHE A 103 -18.54 10.46 -14.78
CA PHE A 103 -18.89 10.65 -16.19
C PHE A 103 -20.13 9.84 -16.63
N LEU A 104 -20.27 8.58 -16.21
CA LEU A 104 -21.46 7.78 -16.50
C LEU A 104 -22.73 8.36 -15.85
N LEU A 105 -22.60 8.90 -14.64
CA LEU A 105 -23.71 9.50 -13.90
C LEU A 105 -24.12 10.84 -14.49
N ASP A 106 -23.17 11.74 -14.71
CA ASP A 106 -23.38 13.07 -15.29
C ASP A 106 -23.95 12.99 -16.72
N GLY A 107 -23.50 12.01 -17.50
CA GLY A 107 -24.02 11.72 -18.84
C GLY A 107 -25.37 10.99 -18.87
N ASN A 108 -25.95 10.67 -17.71
CA ASN A 108 -27.17 9.87 -17.55
C ASN A 108 -27.10 8.49 -18.26
N HIS A 109 -25.88 7.97 -18.46
CA HIS A 109 -25.64 6.62 -18.97
C HIS A 109 -25.94 5.57 -17.90
N LEU A 110 -25.75 5.95 -16.63
CA LEU A 110 -26.03 5.15 -15.45
C LEU A 110 -26.72 6.05 -14.41
N ARG A 111 -27.68 5.51 -13.63
CA ARG A 111 -28.38 6.28 -12.59
C ARG A 111 -28.10 5.73 -11.20
N TRP A 112 -27.68 6.60 -10.30
CA TRP A 112 -27.50 6.28 -8.88
C TRP A 112 -28.84 6.30 -8.12
N PRO A 113 -29.03 5.48 -7.07
CA PRO A 113 -30.18 5.58 -6.17
C PRO A 113 -30.38 6.98 -5.60
N GLY A 114 -31.57 7.57 -5.76
CA GLY A 114 -31.83 8.96 -5.34
C GLY A 114 -31.35 10.02 -6.33
N GLY A 115 -30.80 9.64 -7.50
CA GLY A 115 -30.45 10.58 -8.57
C GLY A 115 -29.13 11.33 -8.38
N HIS A 116 -28.28 10.91 -7.44
CA HIS A 116 -26.99 11.55 -7.17
C HIS A 116 -26.01 11.37 -8.34
N THR A 117 -25.27 12.43 -8.67
CA THR A 117 -24.14 12.39 -9.60
C THR A 117 -22.81 12.75 -8.93
N ASP A 118 -22.86 13.58 -7.89
CA ASP A 118 -21.75 13.82 -6.97
C ASP A 118 -21.80 12.81 -5.81
N LEU A 119 -20.76 12.00 -5.66
CA LEU A 119 -20.71 10.91 -4.70
C LEU A 119 -19.62 11.15 -3.65
N ARG A 120 -19.97 10.91 -2.39
CA ARG A 120 -18.99 10.87 -1.30
C ARG A 120 -18.39 9.47 -1.20
N VAL A 121 -17.16 9.31 -1.70
CA VAL A 121 -16.43 8.04 -1.68
C VAL A 121 -15.60 7.92 -0.40
N LEU A 122 -15.81 6.83 0.35
CA LEU A 122 -15.11 6.50 1.59
C LEU A 122 -14.00 5.46 1.34
N ASP A 123 -12.94 5.51 2.16
CA ASP A 123 -11.88 4.49 2.16
C ASP A 123 -12.40 3.10 2.63
N GLY A 124 -13.49 3.09 3.40
CA GLY A 124 -14.19 1.89 3.84
C GLY A 124 -15.33 2.20 4.81
N TRP A 125 -16.20 1.22 5.06
CA TRP A 125 -17.37 1.39 5.94
C TRP A 125 -17.01 1.44 7.43
N ASP A 126 -15.85 0.89 7.83
CA ASP A 126 -15.49 0.61 9.23
C ASP A 126 -15.46 1.85 10.14
N ALA A 127 -15.06 3.01 9.62
CA ALA A 127 -14.91 4.23 10.43
C ALA A 127 -16.25 4.93 10.71
N SER A 128 -17.22 4.80 9.80
CA SER A 128 -18.42 5.64 9.78
C SER A 128 -19.71 4.89 10.09
N TYR A 129 -19.75 3.56 9.96
CA TYR A 129 -20.98 2.79 10.04
C TYR A 129 -20.86 1.54 10.91
N LYS A 130 -21.97 1.17 11.56
CA LYS A 130 -22.07 -0.06 12.36
C LYS A 130 -21.94 -1.29 11.46
N ARG A 131 -21.12 -2.24 11.90
CA ARG A 131 -20.86 -3.50 11.21
C ARG A 131 -21.61 -4.65 11.91
N THR A 132 -22.05 -5.61 11.11
CA THR A 132 -22.73 -6.84 11.52
C THR A 132 -21.97 -8.03 10.98
N PHE A 133 -21.70 -9.02 11.83
CA PHE A 133 -21.07 -10.26 11.41
C PHE A 133 -22.13 -11.16 10.75
N SER A 134 -22.06 -11.30 9.43
CA SER A 134 -23.10 -12.00 8.65
C SER A 134 -22.48 -12.67 7.42
N ARG A 135 -23.16 -13.71 6.91
CA ARG A 135 -22.89 -14.27 5.58
C ARG A 135 -23.50 -13.42 4.46
N TYR A 136 -24.48 -12.60 4.79
CA TYR A 136 -25.07 -11.64 3.87
C TYR A 136 -24.20 -10.38 3.79
N GLU A 137 -23.86 -9.98 2.58
CA GLU A 137 -23.12 -8.77 2.27
C GLU A 137 -23.96 -7.91 1.31
N PRO A 138 -24.36 -6.69 1.70
CA PRO A 138 -24.97 -5.77 0.77
C PRO A 138 -23.93 -5.29 -0.25
N ILE A 139 -24.29 -5.28 -1.53
CA ILE A 139 -23.42 -4.86 -2.64
C ILE A 139 -24.19 -3.97 -3.63
N LEU A 140 -23.46 -3.23 -4.46
CA LEU A 140 -24.04 -2.51 -5.60
C LEU A 140 -23.85 -3.29 -6.89
N THR A 141 -24.91 -3.36 -7.70
CA THR A 141 -24.93 -4.00 -9.02
C THR A 141 -25.60 -3.10 -10.05
N ILE A 142 -25.46 -3.39 -11.34
CA ILE A 142 -26.16 -2.68 -12.41
C ILE A 142 -27.35 -3.52 -12.90
N ALA A 143 -28.54 -2.91 -12.97
CA ALA A 143 -29.73 -3.47 -13.60
C ALA A 143 -30.45 -2.36 -14.38
N GLU A 144 -30.74 -2.58 -15.67
CA GLU A 144 -31.45 -1.62 -16.53
C GLU A 144 -30.86 -0.19 -16.48
N ARG A 145 -29.52 -0.07 -16.54
CA ARG A 145 -28.79 1.21 -16.43
C ARG A 145 -29.03 1.98 -15.12
N LYS A 146 -29.43 1.27 -14.07
CA LYS A 146 -29.53 1.79 -12.71
C LYS A 146 -28.59 1.00 -11.82
N ILE A 147 -27.95 1.71 -10.90
CA ILE A 147 -27.24 1.09 -9.80
C ILE A 147 -28.30 0.68 -8.77
N VAL A 148 -28.30 -0.59 -8.40
CA VAL A 148 -29.26 -1.17 -7.46
C VAL A 148 -28.52 -1.85 -6.32
N ILE A 149 -29.15 -1.81 -5.13
CA ILE A 149 -28.65 -2.53 -3.96
C ILE A 149 -29.10 -3.98 -4.07
N SER A 150 -28.11 -4.87 -4.03
CA SER A 150 -28.28 -6.33 -4.08
C SER A 150 -27.65 -6.97 -2.84
N GLY A 151 -27.84 -8.28 -2.70
CA GLY A 151 -27.25 -9.08 -1.63
C GLY A 151 -26.38 -10.19 -2.18
N ARG A 152 -25.15 -10.29 -1.68
CA ARG A 152 -24.26 -11.43 -1.92
C ARG A 152 -24.23 -12.32 -0.68
N HIS A 153 -24.41 -13.63 -0.88
CA HIS A 153 -24.31 -14.59 0.22
C HIS A 153 -22.94 -15.29 0.17
N ASN A 154 -22.11 -15.01 1.17
CA ASN A 154 -20.77 -15.55 1.29
C ASN A 154 -20.75 -16.88 2.06
N ASN A 155 -19.79 -17.75 1.72
CA ASN A 155 -19.61 -19.05 2.37
C ASN A 155 -19.23 -18.92 3.85
N LYS A 156 -18.47 -17.88 4.20
CA LYS A 156 -18.05 -17.57 5.56
C LYS A 156 -18.62 -16.22 5.97
N ALA A 157 -19.04 -16.12 7.22
CA ALA A 157 -19.49 -14.85 7.76
C ALA A 157 -18.28 -13.89 7.90
N SER A 158 -18.52 -12.63 7.58
CA SER A 158 -17.55 -11.55 7.68
C SER A 158 -18.20 -10.35 8.36
N SER A 159 -17.36 -9.43 8.84
CA SER A 159 -17.84 -8.13 9.31
C SER A 159 -18.28 -7.33 8.08
N ASN A 160 -19.59 -7.14 7.91
CA ASN A 160 -20.19 -6.39 6.79
C ASN A 160 -20.94 -5.18 7.34
N ILE A 161 -21.13 -4.13 6.54
CA ILE A 161 -22.03 -3.04 6.92
C ILE A 161 -23.47 -3.57 7.02
N ALA A 162 -24.23 -3.10 8.01
CA ALA A 162 -25.63 -3.50 8.15
C ALA A 162 -26.44 -3.07 6.92
N HIS A 163 -27.30 -3.95 6.40
CA HIS A 163 -28.06 -3.68 5.17
C HIS A 163 -28.88 -2.37 5.20
N ALA A 164 -29.52 -2.06 6.33
CA ALA A 164 -30.27 -0.80 6.48
C ALA A 164 -29.36 0.43 6.37
N ALA A 165 -28.21 0.41 7.06
CA ALA A 165 -27.23 1.49 7.02
C ALA A 165 -26.58 1.64 5.63
N PHE A 166 -26.33 0.52 4.94
CA PHE A 166 -25.84 0.54 3.57
C PHE A 166 -26.86 1.21 2.63
N ARG A 167 -28.13 0.80 2.73
CA ARG A 167 -29.21 1.39 1.92
C ARG A 167 -29.36 2.89 2.16
N GLU A 168 -29.35 3.31 3.43
CA GLU A 168 -29.41 4.72 3.80
C GLU A 168 -28.24 5.51 3.21
N ALA A 169 -27.01 5.02 3.40
CA ALA A 169 -25.80 5.64 2.88
C ALA A 169 -25.81 5.75 1.34
N THR A 170 -26.14 4.65 0.64
CA THR A 170 -26.24 4.64 -0.82
C THR A 170 -27.29 5.63 -1.32
N ASN A 171 -28.47 5.69 -0.71
CA ASN A 171 -29.52 6.66 -1.08
C ASN A 171 -29.12 8.12 -0.82
N ALA A 172 -28.11 8.35 0.03
CA ALA A 172 -27.53 9.67 0.30
C ALA A 172 -26.30 9.98 -0.56
N GLY A 173 -26.00 9.17 -1.58
CA GLY A 173 -24.83 9.38 -2.46
C GLY A 173 -23.50 8.99 -1.84
N ILE A 174 -23.50 8.11 -0.83
CA ILE A 174 -22.29 7.66 -0.13
C ILE A 174 -21.96 6.22 -0.54
N CYS A 175 -20.70 5.99 -0.90
CA CYS A 175 -20.19 4.67 -1.26
C CYS A 175 -18.72 4.51 -0.86
N THR A 176 -18.13 3.34 -1.12
CA THR A 176 -16.70 3.09 -0.94
C THR A 176 -15.96 2.94 -2.27
N HIS A 177 -14.63 2.98 -2.23
CA HIS A 177 -13.81 2.66 -3.41
C HIS A 177 -14.09 1.25 -3.97
N GLU A 178 -14.43 0.27 -3.12
CA GLU A 178 -14.79 -1.09 -3.56
C GLU A 178 -16.13 -1.10 -4.33
N ASP A 179 -17.09 -0.29 -3.90
CA ASP A 179 -18.37 -0.12 -4.61
C ASP A 179 -18.15 0.50 -5.99
N VAL A 180 -17.33 1.55 -6.08
CA VAL A 180 -16.95 2.18 -7.36
C VAL A 180 -16.30 1.17 -8.30
N ARG A 181 -15.32 0.39 -7.80
CA ARG A 181 -14.67 -0.68 -8.57
C ARG A 181 -15.68 -1.71 -9.08
N SER A 182 -16.57 -2.19 -8.21
CA SER A 182 -17.58 -3.18 -8.56
C SER A 182 -18.53 -2.67 -9.66
N ILE A 183 -18.96 -1.42 -9.57
CA ILE A 183 -19.82 -0.79 -10.56
C ILE A 183 -19.08 -0.61 -11.89
N ILE A 184 -17.83 -0.14 -11.88
CA ILE A 184 -17.06 0.03 -13.13
C ILE A 184 -16.75 -1.31 -13.78
N ASP A 185 -16.47 -2.37 -13.01
CA ASP A 185 -16.27 -3.70 -13.58
C ASP A 185 -17.55 -4.26 -14.23
N ALA A 186 -18.69 -4.06 -13.56
CA ALA A 186 -20.00 -4.39 -14.13
C ALA A 186 -20.28 -3.57 -15.40
N ALA A 187 -19.95 -2.27 -15.41
CA ALA A 187 -20.13 -1.39 -16.57
C ALA A 187 -19.26 -1.81 -17.75
N PHE A 188 -18.02 -2.27 -17.53
CA PHE A 188 -17.22 -2.84 -18.60
C PHE A 188 -17.78 -4.18 -19.11
N GLY A 189 -18.53 -4.92 -18.27
CA GLY A 189 -19.22 -6.16 -18.61
C GLY A 189 -20.47 -5.97 -19.47
N ASP A 190 -21.10 -4.80 -19.38
CA ASP A 190 -22.20 -4.39 -20.23
C ASP A 190 -21.69 -3.81 -21.55
N ALA A 191 -22.25 -4.26 -22.69
CA ALA A 191 -21.73 -3.89 -24.00
C ALA A 191 -21.87 -2.39 -24.29
N GLU A 192 -23.01 -1.79 -23.92
CA GLU A 192 -23.32 -0.40 -24.23
C GLU A 192 -22.56 0.56 -23.30
N LEU A 193 -22.51 0.26 -22.00
CA LEU A 193 -21.72 1.03 -21.04
C LEU A 193 -20.21 0.90 -21.30
N SER A 194 -19.74 -0.29 -21.71
CA SER A 194 -18.34 -0.48 -22.07
C SER A 194 -17.95 0.38 -23.26
N GLU A 195 -18.82 0.55 -24.25
CA GLU A 195 -18.55 1.42 -25.40
C GLU A 195 -18.46 2.89 -24.98
N VAL A 196 -19.38 3.35 -24.12
CA VAL A 196 -19.37 4.71 -23.56
C VAL A 196 -18.07 4.99 -22.80
N LEU A 197 -17.65 4.08 -21.92
CA LEU A 197 -16.40 4.21 -21.16
C LEU A 197 -15.17 4.26 -22.07
N VAL A 198 -15.11 3.37 -23.07
CA VAL A 198 -14.00 3.31 -24.03
C VAL A 198 -13.90 4.60 -24.83
N ARG A 199 -15.01 5.11 -25.36
CA ARG A 199 -15.04 6.38 -26.10
C ARG A 199 -14.56 7.54 -25.22
N ARG A 200 -14.96 7.56 -23.95
CA ARG A 200 -14.49 8.57 -23.00
C ARG A 200 -12.97 8.51 -22.78
N ILE A 201 -12.42 7.32 -22.57
CA ILE A 201 -10.98 7.11 -22.39
C ILE A 201 -10.23 7.58 -23.64
N GLN A 202 -10.64 7.13 -24.82
CA GLN A 202 -10.01 7.49 -26.10
C GLN A 202 -10.04 8.99 -26.37
N ALA A 203 -11.17 9.64 -26.06
CA ALA A 203 -11.36 11.08 -26.30
C ALA A 203 -10.64 11.99 -25.30
N THR A 204 -10.15 11.46 -24.17
CA THR A 204 -9.57 12.30 -23.09
C THR A 204 -8.16 11.95 -22.68
N ILE A 205 -7.69 10.74 -22.98
CA ILE A 205 -6.37 10.25 -22.57
C ILE A 205 -5.62 9.86 -23.84
N GLN A 206 -4.48 10.53 -24.07
CA GLN A 206 -3.56 10.15 -25.13
C GLN A 206 -2.46 9.23 -24.61
N ASN A 207 -1.93 9.53 -23.43
CA ASN A 207 -0.85 8.75 -22.82
C ASN A 207 -1.26 8.27 -21.43
N LEU A 208 -1.08 6.98 -21.15
CA LEU A 208 -1.38 6.35 -19.87
C LEU A 208 -0.14 5.62 -19.35
N ILE A 209 0.42 6.08 -18.25
CA ILE A 209 1.58 5.48 -17.59
C ILE A 209 1.11 4.83 -16.30
N VAL A 210 1.43 3.56 -16.06
CA VAL A 210 1.04 2.82 -14.86
C VAL A 210 2.29 2.33 -14.13
N ASP A 211 2.55 2.87 -12.95
CA ASP A 211 3.64 2.42 -12.06
C ASP A 211 3.14 1.27 -11.16
N GLU A 212 4.04 0.36 -10.79
CA GLU A 212 3.79 -0.85 -9.99
C GLU A 212 2.73 -1.79 -10.60
N ILE A 213 2.77 -2.04 -11.91
CA ILE A 213 1.75 -2.84 -12.65
C ILE A 213 1.45 -4.22 -12.03
N PHE A 214 2.41 -4.83 -11.34
CA PHE A 214 2.21 -6.14 -10.69
C PHE A 214 1.30 -6.10 -9.45
N ASP A 215 0.95 -4.91 -8.97
CA ASP A 215 -0.06 -4.71 -7.95
C ASP A 215 -1.49 -4.59 -8.53
N ALA A 216 -1.64 -4.62 -9.86
CA ALA A 216 -2.92 -4.52 -10.56
C ALA A 216 -3.82 -5.74 -10.33
N ASN A 217 -5.11 -5.49 -10.10
CA ASN A 217 -6.14 -6.53 -10.12
C ASN A 217 -6.72 -6.72 -11.54
N ARG A 218 -7.72 -7.60 -11.68
CA ARG A 218 -8.37 -7.88 -12.97
C ARG A 218 -9.04 -6.66 -13.60
N LEU A 219 -9.71 -5.82 -12.81
CA LEU A 219 -10.35 -4.61 -13.30
C LEU A 219 -9.32 -3.61 -13.82
N ASP A 220 -8.23 -3.42 -13.08
CA ASP A 220 -7.15 -2.50 -13.46
C ASP A 220 -6.53 -2.94 -14.81
N LEU A 221 -6.24 -4.24 -14.96
CA LEU A 221 -5.72 -4.79 -16.22
C LEU A 221 -6.73 -4.72 -17.36
N ARG A 222 -8.03 -4.87 -17.07
CA ARG A 222 -9.11 -4.70 -18.07
C ARG A 222 -9.18 -3.27 -18.56
N LEU A 223 -9.12 -2.28 -17.66
CA LEU A 223 -9.05 -0.86 -18.00
C LEU A 223 -7.85 -0.57 -18.92
N ILE A 224 -6.67 -1.08 -18.55
CA ILE A 224 -5.44 -0.91 -19.32
C ILE A 224 -5.58 -1.56 -20.71
N GLY A 225 -6.07 -2.79 -20.80
CA GLY A 225 -6.29 -3.48 -22.07
C GLY A 225 -7.30 -2.77 -22.97
N ARG A 226 -8.36 -2.19 -22.39
CA ARG A 226 -9.32 -1.34 -23.12
C ARG A 226 -8.66 -0.07 -23.64
N ALA A 227 -7.77 0.56 -22.88
CA ALA A 227 -7.02 1.73 -23.34
C ALA A 227 -6.11 1.38 -24.53
N ILE A 228 -5.33 0.29 -24.45
CA ILE A 228 -4.45 -0.18 -25.53
C ILE A 228 -5.25 -0.44 -26.81
N SER A 229 -6.33 -1.22 -26.69
CA SER A 229 -7.16 -1.63 -27.82
C SER A 229 -7.81 -0.46 -28.58
N ASN A 230 -7.87 0.72 -27.97
CA ASN A 230 -8.52 1.90 -28.52
C ASN A 230 -7.56 3.07 -28.76
N GLY A 231 -6.27 2.76 -28.96
CA GLY A 231 -5.28 3.71 -29.47
C GLY A 231 -4.74 4.70 -28.44
N VAL A 232 -4.87 4.40 -27.14
CA VAL A 232 -4.16 5.14 -26.09
C VAL A 232 -2.72 4.61 -26.03
N ASN A 233 -1.75 5.52 -25.96
CA ASN A 233 -0.36 5.15 -25.71
C ASN A 233 -0.21 4.70 -24.26
N VAL A 234 0.03 3.42 -24.03
CA VAL A 234 0.12 2.82 -22.70
C VAL A 234 1.56 2.43 -22.38
N THR A 235 1.98 2.77 -21.17
CA THR A 235 3.21 2.27 -20.57
C THR A 235 2.90 1.64 -19.24
N VAL A 236 3.32 0.40 -19.04
CA VAL A 236 3.22 -0.27 -17.75
C VAL A 236 4.63 -0.56 -17.21
N ILE A 237 4.84 -0.27 -15.94
CA ILE A 237 6.16 -0.32 -15.28
C ILE A 237 6.03 -1.14 -14.00
N GLY A 238 6.97 -2.05 -13.73
CA GLY A 238 6.96 -2.77 -12.47
C GLY A 238 8.09 -3.78 -12.30
N ASP A 239 8.11 -4.39 -11.11
CA ASP A 239 9.04 -5.47 -10.75
C ASP A 239 8.22 -6.70 -10.34
N PRO A 240 8.27 -7.84 -11.07
CA PRO A 240 7.52 -9.04 -10.73
C PRO A 240 7.87 -9.57 -9.34
N TRP A 241 9.11 -9.36 -8.89
CA TRP A 241 9.58 -9.80 -7.57
C TRP A 241 9.04 -8.96 -6.41
N GLN A 242 8.43 -7.79 -6.67
CA GLN A 242 7.90 -6.90 -5.63
C GLN A 242 6.37 -6.94 -5.50
N ALA A 243 5.69 -7.87 -6.18
CA ALA A 243 4.24 -8.03 -6.08
C ALA A 243 3.83 -8.63 -4.72
N LEU A 244 3.32 -7.79 -3.80
CA LEU A 244 2.97 -8.20 -2.43
C LEU A 244 1.47 -8.07 -2.09
N TYR A 245 0.65 -7.50 -2.98
CA TYR A 245 -0.75 -7.17 -2.66
C TYR A 245 -1.77 -8.21 -3.17
N LEU A 246 -1.40 -9.49 -3.27
CA LEU A 246 -2.34 -10.55 -3.70
C LEU A 246 -3.53 -10.69 -2.75
N PHE A 247 -3.34 -10.43 -1.45
CA PHE A 247 -4.43 -10.40 -0.47
C PHE A 247 -5.45 -9.27 -0.72
N ARG A 248 -5.14 -8.31 -1.60
CA ARG A 248 -6.05 -7.25 -2.09
C ARG A 248 -6.56 -7.52 -3.51
N GLY A 249 -6.35 -8.72 -4.04
CA GLY A 249 -6.80 -9.12 -5.37
C GLY A 249 -5.81 -8.83 -6.51
N ALA A 250 -4.58 -8.41 -6.23
CA ALA A 250 -3.56 -8.25 -7.25
C ALA A 250 -3.31 -9.58 -7.99
N GLY A 251 -3.18 -9.51 -9.32
CA GLY A 251 -2.99 -10.66 -10.20
C GLY A 251 -1.68 -10.58 -10.98
N PRO A 252 -0.50 -10.66 -10.33
CA PRO A 252 0.80 -10.50 -11.02
C PRO A 252 1.01 -11.52 -12.15
N HIS A 253 0.44 -12.72 -12.03
CA HIS A 253 0.45 -13.76 -13.07
C HIS A 253 -0.32 -13.39 -14.34
N LEU A 254 -1.16 -12.35 -14.30
CA LEU A 254 -1.91 -11.85 -15.45
C LEU A 254 -1.12 -10.80 -16.26
N VAL A 255 -0.10 -10.17 -15.66
CA VAL A 255 0.71 -9.14 -16.34
C VAL A 255 1.47 -9.71 -17.54
N PRO A 256 2.15 -10.87 -17.46
CA PRO A 256 2.80 -11.45 -18.65
C PRO A 256 1.81 -11.74 -19.79
N ARG A 257 0.58 -12.17 -19.47
CA ARG A 257 -0.47 -12.40 -20.47
C ARG A 257 -0.93 -11.11 -21.14
N LEU A 258 -1.01 -10.00 -20.39
CA LEU A 258 -1.29 -8.68 -20.96
C LEU A 258 -0.18 -8.26 -21.93
N VAL A 259 1.08 -8.42 -21.52
CA VAL A 259 2.27 -8.07 -22.32
C VAL A 259 2.29 -8.87 -23.63
N GLU A 260 2.04 -10.18 -23.55
CA GLU A 260 1.99 -11.06 -24.71
C GLU A 260 0.80 -10.74 -25.62
N HIS A 261 -0.41 -10.63 -25.06
CA HIS A 261 -1.65 -10.42 -25.83
C HIS A 261 -1.64 -9.13 -26.65
N PHE A 262 -1.05 -8.06 -26.10
CA PHE A 262 -0.96 -6.75 -26.77
C PHE A 262 0.40 -6.49 -27.41
N HIS A 263 1.30 -7.48 -27.42
CA HIS A 263 2.66 -7.37 -27.99
C HIS A 263 3.42 -6.13 -27.51
N LEU A 264 3.39 -5.87 -26.19
CA LEU A 264 4.06 -4.70 -25.61
C LEU A 264 5.57 -4.77 -25.88
N ARG A 265 6.15 -3.63 -26.27
CA ARG A 265 7.60 -3.50 -26.39
C ARG A 265 8.24 -3.49 -25.00
N SER A 266 9.07 -4.48 -24.72
CA SER A 266 9.71 -4.65 -23.42
C SER A 266 11.08 -3.96 -23.33
N TYR A 267 11.30 -3.24 -22.23
CA TYR A 267 12.60 -2.68 -21.82
C TYR A 267 12.94 -3.18 -20.42
N GLN A 268 14.23 -3.40 -20.18
CA GLN A 268 14.75 -3.91 -18.90
C GLN A 268 15.60 -2.84 -18.24
N LEU A 269 15.37 -2.59 -16.95
CA LEU A 269 16.22 -1.73 -16.12
C LEU A 269 16.97 -2.60 -15.12
N THR A 270 18.20 -2.99 -15.46
CA THR A 270 18.96 -4.01 -14.71
C THR A 270 19.87 -3.40 -13.66
N ARG A 271 20.43 -2.22 -13.93
CA ARG A 271 21.36 -1.55 -13.02
C ARG A 271 20.64 -0.97 -11.80
N SER A 272 21.01 -1.41 -10.60
CA SER A 272 20.52 -0.84 -9.33
C SER A 272 21.43 0.27 -8.82
N PHE A 273 20.82 1.34 -8.30
CA PHE A 273 21.49 2.44 -7.58
C PHE A 273 21.24 2.39 -6.07
N ARG A 274 20.51 1.37 -5.59
CA ARG A 274 20.14 1.22 -4.18
C ARG A 274 21.29 0.69 -3.33
N PHE A 275 22.02 -0.29 -3.86
CA PHE A 275 22.98 -1.08 -3.10
C PHE A 275 24.36 -0.41 -3.13
N ILE A 276 24.98 -0.32 -1.94
CA ILE A 276 26.24 0.36 -1.70
C ILE A 276 27.40 -0.64 -1.58
N THR A 277 27.13 -1.83 -1.03
CA THR A 277 28.13 -2.87 -0.78
C THR A 277 27.97 -4.06 -1.71
N GLU A 278 29.07 -4.78 -1.96
CA GLU A 278 29.07 -6.02 -2.75
C GLU A 278 28.11 -7.06 -2.16
N GLN A 279 28.05 -7.18 -0.82
CA GLN A 279 27.11 -8.06 -0.14
C GLN A 279 25.66 -7.86 -0.62
N CYS A 280 25.19 -6.61 -0.69
CA CYS A 280 23.80 -6.33 -1.07
C CYS A 280 23.59 -6.44 -2.59
N VAL A 281 24.59 -6.09 -3.40
CA VAL A 281 24.56 -6.26 -4.86
C VAL A 281 24.48 -7.75 -5.23
N ASP A 282 25.38 -8.56 -4.68
CA ASP A 282 25.43 -10.01 -4.91
C ASP A 282 24.17 -10.68 -4.41
N LEU A 283 23.71 -10.34 -3.20
CA LEU A 283 22.45 -10.86 -2.64
C LEU A 283 21.28 -10.59 -3.59
N ALA A 284 21.10 -9.35 -4.07
CA ALA A 284 19.99 -9.02 -4.96
C ALA A 284 20.08 -9.73 -6.31
N ARG A 285 21.28 -9.85 -6.89
CA ARG A 285 21.55 -10.58 -8.13
C ARG A 285 21.22 -12.07 -7.97
N ASP A 286 21.75 -12.70 -6.93
CA ASP A 286 21.67 -14.14 -6.75
C ASP A 286 20.25 -14.59 -6.34
N LEU A 287 19.52 -13.76 -5.58
CA LEU A 287 18.09 -13.94 -5.32
C LEU A 287 17.26 -13.95 -6.62
N ARG A 288 17.52 -13.00 -7.53
CA ARG A 288 16.82 -12.92 -8.83
C ARG A 288 17.17 -14.09 -9.75
N ALA A 289 18.42 -14.56 -9.69
CA ALA A 289 18.87 -15.72 -10.44
C ALA A 289 18.33 -17.05 -9.86
N GLY A 290 17.54 -17.01 -8.77
CA GLY A 290 17.01 -18.22 -8.13
C GLY A 290 18.10 -19.08 -7.50
N LYS A 291 19.26 -18.51 -7.16
CA LYS A 291 20.35 -19.25 -6.51
C LYS A 291 20.02 -19.50 -5.04
N SER A 292 20.59 -20.57 -4.52
CA SER A 292 20.66 -20.81 -3.08
C SER A 292 21.41 -19.67 -2.39
N ILE A 293 20.85 -19.16 -1.29
CA ILE A 293 21.47 -18.12 -0.47
C ILE A 293 21.57 -18.62 0.97
N ASP A 294 22.77 -18.53 1.54
CA ASP A 294 22.97 -18.58 2.98
C ASP A 294 23.13 -17.14 3.49
N LEU A 295 22.14 -16.66 4.24
CA LEU A 295 22.12 -15.27 4.68
C LEU A 295 22.98 -15.12 5.94
N PRO A 296 23.96 -14.20 5.96
CA PRO A 296 24.83 -14.02 7.11
C PRO A 296 24.01 -13.73 8.39
N ILE A 297 24.34 -14.45 9.47
CA ILE A 297 23.71 -14.24 10.77
C ILE A 297 24.26 -12.97 11.39
N HIS A 298 23.39 -12.16 11.99
CA HIS A 298 23.80 -10.97 12.71
C HIS A 298 24.71 -11.33 13.89
N THR A 299 25.97 -10.91 13.84
CA THR A 299 26.99 -11.15 14.88
C THR A 299 27.19 -9.96 15.82
N GLY A 300 26.40 -8.90 15.68
CA GLY A 300 26.48 -7.67 16.46
C GLY A 300 26.62 -6.41 15.60
N GLY A 301 26.58 -5.24 16.25
CA GLY A 301 26.62 -3.93 15.60
C GLY A 301 25.23 -3.34 15.32
N PRO A 302 25.14 -2.06 14.91
CA PRO A 302 23.86 -1.38 14.91
C PRO A 302 23.03 -1.75 13.68
N LEU A 303 21.74 -2.02 13.89
CA LEU A 303 20.73 -2.15 12.83
C LEU A 303 19.89 -0.87 12.76
N ASP A 304 19.41 -0.51 11.56
CA ASP A 304 18.55 0.65 11.35
C ASP A 304 17.07 0.26 11.23
N MET A 305 16.81 -1.00 10.84
CA MET A 305 15.47 -1.56 10.72
C MET A 305 15.50 -3.08 10.84
N VAL A 306 14.48 -3.64 11.49
CA VAL A 306 14.19 -5.08 11.52
C VAL A 306 12.90 -5.38 10.77
N LEU A 307 12.93 -6.42 9.93
CA LEU A 307 11.81 -6.87 9.13
C LEU A 307 11.41 -8.31 9.48
N ALA A 308 10.11 -8.58 9.48
CA ALA A 308 9.58 -9.94 9.46
C ALA A 308 8.26 -9.98 8.69
N ARG A 309 7.78 -11.18 8.38
CA ARG A 309 6.50 -11.34 7.68
C ARG A 309 5.30 -10.89 8.52
N LYS A 310 5.29 -11.21 9.81
CA LYS A 310 4.17 -10.97 10.74
C LYS A 310 4.61 -10.12 11.93
N TRP A 311 3.68 -9.35 12.49
CA TRP A 311 3.92 -8.53 13.68
C TRP A 311 4.26 -9.37 14.92
N ASP A 312 3.55 -10.48 15.15
CA ASP A 312 3.81 -11.35 16.30
C ASP A 312 5.26 -11.87 16.30
N THR A 313 5.77 -12.25 15.12
CA THR A 313 7.17 -12.68 14.94
C THR A 313 8.17 -11.58 15.30
N LEU A 314 7.83 -10.30 15.12
CA LEU A 314 8.70 -9.18 15.53
C LEU A 314 8.76 -9.02 17.04
N TRP A 315 7.63 -9.20 17.71
CA TRP A 315 7.55 -9.11 19.18
C TRP A 315 8.24 -10.28 19.88
N GLU A 316 8.42 -11.41 19.20
CA GLU A 316 9.11 -12.61 19.69
C GLU A 316 10.65 -12.48 19.67
N ILE A 317 11.23 -11.56 18.89
CA ILE A 317 12.69 -11.48 18.73
C ILE A 317 13.37 -11.02 20.04
N GLY A 318 12.77 -10.05 20.73
CA GLY A 318 13.32 -9.54 21.99
C GLY A 318 14.45 -8.52 21.78
N GLY A 319 15.32 -8.39 22.79
CA GLY A 319 16.45 -7.45 22.77
C GLY A 319 16.02 -5.98 22.71
N ASP A 320 16.77 -5.21 21.92
CA ASP A 320 16.59 -3.77 21.65
C ASP A 320 15.53 -3.47 20.58
N ILE A 321 14.89 -4.49 20.02
CA ILE A 321 13.93 -4.36 18.93
C ILE A 321 12.59 -3.85 19.46
N LEU A 322 12.11 -2.74 18.87
CA LEU A 322 10.81 -2.14 19.13
C LEU A 322 9.94 -2.17 17.88
N PRO A 323 9.01 -3.14 17.76
CA PRO A 323 8.05 -3.18 16.67
C PRO A 323 7.13 -1.97 16.70
N LEU A 324 6.85 -1.38 15.53
CA LEU A 324 6.05 -0.16 15.43
C LEU A 324 4.54 -0.40 15.48
N SER A 325 4.08 -1.64 15.62
CA SER A 325 2.65 -1.95 15.76
C SER A 325 2.47 -3.33 16.38
N PHE A 326 1.28 -3.56 16.93
CA PHE A 326 0.78 -4.93 17.11
C PHE A 326 0.17 -5.45 15.81
N GLY A 327 -0.18 -4.60 14.86
CA GLY A 327 -0.95 -4.91 13.66
C GLY A 327 -2.24 -4.10 13.59
N SER A 328 -2.94 -4.19 12.46
CA SER A 328 -4.12 -3.36 12.15
C SER A 328 -5.13 -3.33 13.33
N PRO A 329 -5.53 -2.14 13.81
CA PRO A 329 -6.35 -1.96 14.99
C PRO A 329 -7.84 -2.23 14.69
N ARG A 330 -8.19 -3.46 14.34
CA ARG A 330 -9.56 -3.84 13.93
C ARG A 330 -10.57 -3.92 15.08
N THR A 331 -10.12 -3.74 16.33
CA THR A 331 -10.98 -3.76 17.52
C THR A 331 -10.63 -2.58 18.41
N VAL A 332 -11.61 -2.16 19.22
CA VAL A 332 -11.47 -1.05 20.19
C VAL A 332 -10.30 -1.33 21.15
N GLU A 333 -10.18 -2.57 21.62
CA GLU A 333 -9.15 -3.03 22.54
C GLU A 333 -7.75 -2.90 21.93
N ARG A 334 -7.59 -3.33 20.68
CA ARG A 334 -6.30 -3.26 19.98
C ARG A 334 -5.94 -1.84 19.62
N ALA A 335 -6.93 -1.01 19.27
CA ALA A 335 -6.75 0.41 19.00
C ALA A 335 -6.27 1.16 20.26
N ALA A 336 -6.88 0.89 21.42
CA ALA A 336 -6.47 1.48 22.70
C ALA A 336 -5.03 1.08 23.08
N ALA A 337 -4.69 -0.21 22.97
CA ALA A 337 -3.32 -0.66 23.22
C ALA A 337 -2.29 -0.03 22.27
N LEU A 338 -2.70 0.29 21.03
CA LEU A 338 -1.84 0.96 20.06
C LEU A 338 -1.52 2.41 20.46
N LEU A 339 -2.42 3.10 21.17
CA LEU A 339 -2.14 4.45 21.69
C LEU A 339 -0.99 4.43 22.73
N LEU A 340 -0.94 3.40 23.58
CA LEU A 340 0.20 3.20 24.49
C LEU A 340 1.50 2.98 23.71
N LEU A 341 1.47 2.13 22.68
CA LEU A 341 2.64 1.90 21.83
C LEU A 341 3.07 3.18 21.11
N ASP A 342 2.14 4.03 20.67
CA ASP A 342 2.42 5.29 20.01
C ASP A 342 3.24 6.24 20.89
N ILE A 343 2.94 6.31 22.19
CA ILE A 343 3.74 7.06 23.17
C ILE A 343 5.15 6.45 23.27
N VAL A 344 5.23 5.12 23.43
CA VAL A 344 6.51 4.40 23.58
C VAL A 344 7.38 4.59 22.33
N THR A 345 6.85 4.43 21.13
CA THR A 345 7.63 4.61 19.88
C THR A 345 8.00 6.06 19.66
N THR A 346 7.14 7.01 20.03
CA THR A 346 7.44 8.45 19.87
C THR A 346 8.57 8.86 20.80
N SER A 347 8.52 8.42 22.05
CA SER A 347 9.58 8.68 23.04
C SER A 347 10.89 7.97 22.68
N ALA A 348 10.83 6.68 22.32
CA ALA A 348 12.02 5.86 22.11
C ALA A 348 12.69 6.07 20.74
N LEU A 349 11.91 6.41 19.71
CA LEU A 349 12.37 6.43 18.30
C LEU A 349 12.09 7.75 17.58
N GLY A 350 11.45 8.72 18.22
CA GLY A 350 11.05 9.98 17.58
C GLY A 350 9.99 9.79 16.48
N ARG A 351 9.22 8.70 16.51
CA ARG A 351 8.20 8.40 15.50
C ARG A 351 6.96 7.74 16.08
N ARG A 352 5.82 8.03 15.44
CA ARG A 352 4.52 7.44 15.75
C ARG A 352 4.49 5.94 15.45
N ALA A 353 3.60 5.23 16.13
CA ALA A 353 3.29 3.84 15.81
C ALA A 353 2.63 3.74 14.43
N VAL A 354 2.76 2.58 13.79
CA VAL A 354 2.05 2.25 12.56
C VAL A 354 0.60 1.92 12.91
N PHE A 355 -0.32 2.57 12.19
CA PHE A 355 -1.78 2.55 12.35
C PHE A 355 -2.38 3.48 13.43
N THR A 356 -1.65 4.49 13.90
CA THR A 356 -2.18 5.42 14.92
C THR A 356 -3.42 6.17 14.46
N VAL A 357 -3.49 6.62 13.20
CA VAL A 357 -4.67 7.31 12.66
C VAL A 357 -5.87 6.36 12.61
N GLU A 358 -5.66 5.13 12.15
CA GLU A 358 -6.67 4.09 12.09
C GLU A 358 -7.13 3.66 13.50
N ALA A 359 -6.25 3.70 14.49
CA ALA A 359 -6.61 3.45 15.88
C ALA A 359 -7.53 4.55 16.43
N LEU A 360 -7.19 5.82 16.23
CA LEU A 360 -8.05 6.94 16.63
C LEU A 360 -9.43 6.86 15.95
N ALA A 361 -9.46 6.57 14.64
CA ALA A 361 -10.70 6.37 13.90
C ALA A 361 -11.52 5.18 14.43
N THR A 362 -10.87 4.05 14.75
CA THR A 362 -11.53 2.87 15.34
C THR A 362 -12.14 3.21 16.71
N LEU A 363 -11.42 4.00 17.51
CA LEU A 363 -11.89 4.53 18.79
C LEU A 363 -12.94 5.64 18.63
N GLY A 364 -13.28 6.08 17.42
CA GLY A 364 -14.21 7.20 17.22
C GLY A 364 -13.73 8.51 17.84
N ILE A 365 -12.41 8.68 18.02
CA ILE A 365 -11.80 9.91 18.53
C ILE A 365 -11.57 10.83 17.34
N THR A 366 -12.39 11.87 17.21
CA THR A 366 -12.36 12.81 16.08
C THR A 366 -11.74 14.15 16.43
N ASP A 367 -11.68 14.52 17.72
CA ASP A 367 -11.04 15.77 18.15
C ASP A 367 -9.51 15.65 18.02
N PRO A 368 -8.86 16.49 17.21
CA PRO A 368 -7.40 16.50 17.06
C PRO A 368 -6.64 16.78 18.36
N ALA A 369 -7.27 17.42 19.36
CA ALA A 369 -6.66 17.71 20.66
C ALA A 369 -6.82 16.58 21.69
N ALA A 370 -7.69 15.59 21.43
CA ALA A 370 -7.94 14.48 22.36
C ALA A 370 -6.70 13.64 22.69
N PRO A 371 -5.81 13.30 21.72
CA PRO A 371 -4.58 12.56 22.05
C PRO A 371 -3.72 13.24 23.12
N THR A 372 -3.55 14.56 23.03
CA THR A 372 -2.78 15.34 24.01
C THR A 372 -3.42 15.33 25.41
N ARG A 373 -4.75 15.26 25.50
CA ARG A 373 -5.46 15.13 26.78
C ARG A 373 -5.38 13.71 27.37
N LEU A 374 -5.26 12.70 26.51
CA LEU A 374 -5.06 11.30 26.94
C LEU A 374 -3.64 11.04 27.44
N ASP A 375 -2.64 11.74 26.89
CA ASP A 375 -1.22 11.47 27.17
C ASP A 375 -0.90 11.29 28.67
N PRO A 376 -1.30 12.18 29.61
CA PRO A 376 -1.00 11.99 31.03
C PRO A 376 -1.54 10.67 31.60
N GLN A 377 -2.79 10.34 31.29
CA GLN A 377 -3.43 9.11 31.76
C GLN A 377 -2.78 7.86 31.14
N LEU A 378 -2.38 7.95 29.86
CA LEU A 378 -1.67 6.86 29.18
C LEU A 378 -0.25 6.68 29.71
N PHE A 379 0.43 7.74 30.15
CA PHE A 379 1.71 7.65 30.87
C PHE A 379 1.56 6.93 32.21
N ASP A 380 0.48 7.17 32.95
CA ASP A 380 0.19 6.44 34.20
C ASP A 380 -0.01 4.95 33.94
N VAL A 381 -0.72 4.60 32.86
CA VAL A 381 -0.87 3.20 32.40
C VAL A 381 0.48 2.56 32.11
N LEU A 382 1.37 3.26 31.38
CA LEU A 382 2.72 2.76 31.08
C LEU A 382 3.56 2.60 32.35
N THR A 383 3.39 3.49 33.34
CA THR A 383 4.04 3.39 34.66
C THR A 383 3.57 2.15 35.41
N THR A 384 2.26 1.89 35.41
CA THR A 384 1.69 0.65 35.97
C THR A 384 2.24 -0.59 35.26
N LEU A 385 2.36 -0.57 33.93
CA LEU A 385 2.93 -1.70 33.17
C LEU A 385 4.39 -2.00 33.52
N ARG A 386 5.18 -0.99 33.91
CA ARG A 386 6.59 -1.19 34.33
C ARG A 386 6.71 -1.92 35.66
N SER A 387 5.67 -1.88 36.50
CA SER A 387 5.62 -2.59 37.78
C SER A 387 5.93 -4.08 37.62
N THR A 388 6.60 -4.67 38.61
CA THR A 388 6.92 -6.11 38.66
C THR A 388 5.80 -6.94 39.30
N THR A 389 4.70 -6.31 39.73
CA THR A 389 3.56 -7.00 40.35
C THR A 389 2.87 -7.98 39.40
N ALA A 390 2.27 -9.03 39.96
CA ALA A 390 1.52 -10.03 39.19
C ALA A 390 0.26 -9.43 38.54
N SER A 391 -0.36 -8.42 39.17
CA SER A 391 -1.57 -7.74 38.70
C SER A 391 -1.31 -6.64 37.67
N ALA A 392 -0.06 -6.21 37.45
CA ALA A 392 0.28 -5.03 36.63
C ALA A 392 -0.42 -4.99 35.25
N ILE A 393 -0.53 -6.12 34.56
CA ILE A 393 -1.20 -6.18 33.23
C ILE A 393 -2.71 -5.93 33.37
N ASN A 394 -3.34 -6.50 34.40
CA ASN A 394 -4.76 -6.34 34.66
C ASN A 394 -5.07 -4.91 35.12
N ASP A 395 -4.25 -4.37 36.03
CA ASP A 395 -4.42 -3.01 36.54
C ASP A 395 -4.21 -1.97 35.43
N ALA A 396 -3.18 -2.15 34.59
CA ALA A 396 -2.95 -1.31 33.43
C ALA A 396 -4.05 -1.41 32.38
N TRP A 397 -4.65 -2.60 32.20
CA TRP A 397 -5.79 -2.78 31.30
C TRP A 397 -6.99 -1.97 31.80
N ASP A 398 -7.33 -2.09 33.08
CA ASP A 398 -8.47 -1.41 33.67
C ASP A 398 -8.27 0.12 33.64
N GLN A 399 -7.05 0.60 33.89
CA GLN A 399 -6.67 2.02 33.72
C GLN A 399 -6.77 2.48 32.26
N LEU A 400 -6.29 1.69 31.30
CA LEU A 400 -6.34 2.01 29.87
C LEU A 400 -7.77 2.20 29.38
N VAL A 401 -8.66 1.27 29.74
CA VAL A 401 -10.08 1.34 29.38
C VAL A 401 -10.68 2.63 29.93
N LYS A 402 -10.47 2.91 31.21
CA LYS A 402 -10.98 4.13 31.86
C LYS A 402 -10.45 5.40 31.20
N ALA A 403 -9.17 5.46 30.88
CA ALA A 403 -8.54 6.61 30.23
C ALA A 403 -9.13 6.86 28.84
N VAL A 404 -9.16 5.83 27.97
CA VAL A 404 -9.64 5.99 26.60
C VAL A 404 -11.14 6.32 26.54
N GLN A 405 -11.94 5.80 27.48
CA GLN A 405 -13.37 6.13 27.58
C GLN A 405 -13.67 7.61 27.88
N THR A 406 -12.68 8.39 28.35
CA THR A 406 -12.86 9.84 28.55
C THR A 406 -12.98 10.61 27.24
N GLU A 407 -12.39 10.09 26.15
CA GLU A 407 -12.36 10.75 24.83
C GLU A 407 -13.02 9.91 23.73
N SER A 408 -13.30 8.64 24.00
CA SER A 408 -13.86 7.70 23.02
C SER A 408 -15.32 7.36 23.36
N PRO A 409 -16.25 7.45 22.40
CA PRO A 409 -17.64 7.00 22.59
C PRO A 409 -17.78 5.46 22.49
N ARG A 410 -16.70 4.71 22.29
CA ARG A 410 -16.75 3.27 22.03
C ARG A 410 -16.80 2.48 23.34
N GLN A 411 -17.60 1.41 23.32
CA GLN A 411 -17.65 0.46 24.41
C GLN A 411 -16.54 -0.60 24.27
N PHE A 412 -15.91 -0.93 25.40
CA PHE A 412 -14.94 -2.00 25.51
C PHE A 412 -15.62 -3.29 25.93
N ARG A 413 -15.10 -4.42 25.45
CA ARG A 413 -15.52 -5.73 25.93
C ARG A 413 -14.87 -6.05 27.26
N ASP A 414 -15.40 -7.08 27.91
CA ASP A 414 -14.81 -7.65 29.12
C ASP A 414 -13.37 -8.10 28.87
N ARG A 415 -12.55 -7.97 29.92
CA ARG A 415 -11.14 -8.33 29.88
C ARG A 415 -10.96 -9.78 29.44
N HIS A 416 -10.13 -9.98 28.43
CA HIS A 416 -9.80 -11.30 27.87
C HIS A 416 -8.32 -11.36 27.55
N ALA A 417 -7.70 -12.54 27.65
CA ALA A 417 -6.26 -12.74 27.41
C ALA A 417 -5.80 -12.24 26.03
N THR A 418 -6.65 -12.35 25.01
CA THR A 418 -6.39 -11.84 23.67
C THR A 418 -6.22 -10.31 23.63
N TYR A 419 -6.95 -9.58 24.48
CA TYR A 419 -6.96 -8.11 24.51
C TYR A 419 -5.80 -7.56 25.35
N THR A 420 -5.34 -8.31 26.36
CA THR A 420 -4.21 -7.93 27.21
C THR A 420 -2.85 -8.41 26.68
N ARG A 421 -2.82 -9.29 25.66
CA ARG A 421 -1.57 -9.74 25.03
C ARG A 421 -0.68 -8.58 24.51
N PRO A 422 -1.19 -7.54 23.83
CA PRO A 422 -0.38 -6.36 23.47
C PRO A 422 0.30 -5.69 24.66
N LEU A 423 -0.40 -5.56 25.80
CA LEU A 423 0.16 -5.00 27.03
C LEU A 423 1.29 -5.88 27.60
N SER A 424 1.16 -7.21 27.44
CA SER A 424 2.23 -8.14 27.83
C SER A 424 3.50 -7.94 26.99
N HIS A 425 3.35 -7.71 25.68
CA HIS A 425 4.46 -7.37 24.80
C HIS A 425 5.12 -6.04 25.17
N LEU A 426 4.32 -4.99 25.43
CA LEU A 426 4.83 -3.69 25.90
C LEU A 426 5.56 -3.82 27.22
N ARG A 427 4.98 -4.49 28.20
CA ARG A 427 5.60 -4.73 29.51
C ARG A 427 6.95 -5.40 29.36
N SER A 428 7.02 -6.48 28.58
CA SER A 428 8.28 -7.20 28.32
C SER A 428 9.35 -6.27 27.74
N TYR A 429 8.98 -5.32 26.88
CA TYR A 429 9.91 -4.33 26.32
C TYR A 429 10.29 -3.24 27.34
N LEU A 430 9.32 -2.66 28.05
CA LEU A 430 9.51 -1.57 29.01
C LEU A 430 10.37 -1.94 30.22
N GLN A 431 10.45 -3.23 30.55
CA GLN A 431 11.27 -3.77 31.64
C GLN A 431 12.73 -4.02 31.23
N ARG A 432 13.09 -3.83 29.96
CA ARG A 432 14.46 -4.00 29.46
C ARG A 432 15.24 -2.69 29.56
N ASP A 433 16.54 -2.82 29.79
CA ASP A 433 17.48 -1.71 29.65
C ASP A 433 17.90 -1.59 28.17
N VAL A 434 17.22 -0.73 27.42
CA VAL A 434 17.45 -0.53 25.98
C VAL A 434 17.99 0.88 25.75
N SER A 435 19.30 0.99 25.52
CA SER A 435 19.96 2.26 25.26
C SER A 435 19.73 2.78 23.83
N ARG A 436 19.61 1.87 22.86
CA ARG A 436 19.41 2.20 21.45
C ARG A 436 18.37 1.29 20.80
N PRO A 437 17.09 1.70 20.80
CA PRO A 437 16.03 0.87 20.25
C PRO A 437 16.08 0.82 18.72
N VAL A 438 15.90 -0.39 18.17
CA VAL A 438 15.86 -0.65 16.73
C VAL A 438 14.41 -0.82 16.30
N PRO A 439 13.88 -0.04 15.34
CA PRO A 439 12.52 -0.25 14.88
C PRO A 439 12.33 -1.58 14.20
N ALA A 440 11.12 -2.10 14.28
CA ALA A 440 10.69 -3.19 13.42
C ALA A 440 9.34 -2.98 12.74
N VAL A 441 9.24 -3.44 11.50
CA VAL A 441 8.01 -3.40 10.71
C VAL A 441 7.84 -4.67 9.89
N THR A 442 6.60 -4.95 9.49
CA THR A 442 6.38 -6.06 8.55
C THR A 442 6.95 -5.78 7.16
N VAL A 443 7.28 -6.82 6.39
CA VAL A 443 7.74 -6.68 4.99
C VAL A 443 6.78 -5.84 4.14
N HIS A 444 5.48 -5.99 4.33
CA HIS A 444 4.47 -5.19 3.63
C HIS A 444 4.60 -3.69 3.92
N GLN A 445 4.89 -3.30 5.16
CA GLN A 445 5.11 -1.91 5.55
C GLN A 445 6.47 -1.37 5.08
N ALA A 446 7.40 -2.26 4.78
CA ALA A 446 8.71 -1.92 4.24
C ALA A 446 8.72 -1.78 2.70
N LYS A 447 7.66 -2.22 1.99
CA LYS A 447 7.58 -2.07 0.53
C LYS A 447 7.71 -0.59 0.15
N GLY A 448 8.58 -0.31 -0.82
CA GLY A 448 8.90 1.05 -1.27
C GLY A 448 9.83 1.86 -0.35
N ARG A 449 10.31 1.30 0.77
CA ARG A 449 11.28 1.94 1.68
C ARG A 449 12.60 1.19 1.70
N GLU A 450 13.64 1.81 2.24
CA GLU A 450 15.00 1.28 2.26
C GLU A 450 15.82 1.91 3.40
N TRP A 451 16.74 1.13 3.98
CA TRP A 451 17.58 1.53 5.12
C TRP A 451 19.02 1.07 4.90
N PRO A 452 20.03 1.72 5.53
CA PRO A 452 21.41 1.28 5.40
C PRO A 452 21.59 -0.18 5.84
N ARG A 453 21.19 -0.51 7.07
CA ARG A 453 21.39 -1.85 7.66
C ARG A 453 20.07 -2.47 8.12
N VAL A 454 19.74 -3.62 7.56
CA VAL A 454 18.47 -4.31 7.81
C VAL A 454 18.71 -5.70 8.39
N GLY A 455 18.06 -6.00 9.52
CA GLY A 455 17.92 -7.36 10.03
C GLY A 455 16.61 -7.98 9.55
N VAL A 456 16.63 -9.25 9.17
CA VAL A 456 15.43 -9.96 8.69
C VAL A 456 15.22 -11.23 9.50
N ARG A 457 14.07 -11.30 10.19
CA ARG A 457 13.66 -12.50 10.91
C ARG A 457 12.93 -13.44 9.95
N LEU A 458 13.60 -14.55 9.63
CA LEU A 458 13.08 -15.61 8.77
C LEU A 458 12.65 -16.82 9.62
N THR A 459 11.48 -17.37 9.30
CA THR A 459 11.02 -18.67 9.79
C THR A 459 11.85 -19.81 9.19
N SER A 460 11.79 -21.00 9.77
CA SER A 460 12.49 -22.18 9.23
C SER A 460 12.06 -22.52 7.79
N VAL A 461 10.79 -22.31 7.46
CA VAL A 461 10.25 -22.51 6.11
C VAL A 461 10.84 -21.49 5.13
N GLU A 462 10.93 -20.21 5.53
CA GLU A 462 11.50 -19.16 4.68
C GLU A 462 13.02 -19.36 4.49
N LYS A 463 13.74 -19.83 5.52
CA LYS A 463 15.17 -20.22 5.39
C LYS A 463 15.35 -21.40 4.44
N ALA A 464 14.50 -22.41 4.53
CA ALA A 464 14.54 -23.55 3.62
C ALA A 464 14.30 -23.11 2.16
N ALA A 465 13.29 -22.27 1.91
CA ALA A 465 13.02 -21.71 0.58
C ALA A 465 14.22 -20.92 0.02
N LEU A 466 14.88 -20.12 0.87
CA LEU A 466 16.07 -19.36 0.50
C LEU A 466 17.24 -20.27 0.12
N SER A 467 17.41 -21.40 0.82
CA SER A 467 18.46 -22.39 0.55
C SER A 467 18.22 -23.20 -0.73
N THR A 468 16.97 -23.31 -1.20
CA THR A 468 16.64 -24.00 -2.45
C THR A 468 16.59 -23.08 -3.68
N GLY A 469 16.63 -21.77 -3.46
CA GLY A 469 16.42 -20.76 -4.49
C GLY A 469 14.98 -20.25 -4.55
N LEU A 470 14.85 -18.94 -4.76
CA LEU A 470 13.54 -18.27 -4.83
C LEU A 470 12.97 -18.26 -6.26
N ASN A 471 11.66 -18.03 -6.37
CA ASN A 471 10.91 -18.02 -7.62
C ASN A 471 9.85 -16.90 -7.56
N GLU A 472 9.85 -15.98 -8.53
CA GLU A 472 8.95 -14.83 -8.56
C GLU A 472 7.46 -15.18 -8.70
N GLY A 473 7.13 -16.37 -9.20
CA GLY A 473 5.77 -16.88 -9.28
C GLY A 473 5.20 -17.32 -7.94
N ASN A 474 6.04 -17.47 -6.90
CA ASN A 474 5.62 -17.85 -5.55
C ASN A 474 5.51 -16.61 -4.63
N ASP A 475 4.32 -16.41 -4.06
CA ASP A 475 4.01 -15.30 -3.15
C ASP A 475 4.95 -15.20 -1.95
N ASP A 476 5.23 -16.34 -1.32
CA ASP A 476 6.09 -16.40 -0.15
C ASP A 476 7.52 -16.02 -0.51
N HIS A 477 7.98 -16.45 -1.69
CA HIS A 477 9.32 -16.13 -2.19
C HIS A 477 9.45 -14.63 -2.48
N ARG A 478 8.41 -13.98 -3.03
CA ARG A 478 8.40 -12.52 -3.23
C ARG A 478 8.48 -11.75 -1.91
N ILE A 479 7.81 -12.24 -0.85
CA ILE A 479 7.92 -11.62 0.48
C ILE A 479 9.36 -11.70 0.99
N ILE A 480 10.01 -12.86 0.88
CA ILE A 480 11.43 -13.04 1.26
C ILE A 480 12.31 -12.09 0.43
N TYR A 481 12.14 -12.07 -0.89
CA TYR A 481 12.87 -11.19 -1.80
C TYR A 481 12.76 -9.72 -1.40
N VAL A 482 11.54 -9.23 -1.16
CA VAL A 482 11.33 -7.84 -0.76
C VAL A 482 12.04 -7.56 0.54
N ALA A 483 11.92 -8.43 1.54
CA ALA A 483 12.58 -8.27 2.84
C ALA A 483 14.10 -8.12 2.70
N LEU A 484 14.73 -9.00 1.91
CA LEU A 484 16.18 -9.05 1.78
C LEU A 484 16.77 -7.91 0.93
N THR A 485 15.97 -7.29 0.08
CA THR A 485 16.39 -6.18 -0.81
C THR A 485 16.10 -4.78 -0.26
N ARG A 486 15.80 -4.65 1.04
CA ARG A 486 15.59 -3.35 1.71
C ARG A 486 16.86 -2.73 2.28
N GLY A 487 17.90 -3.52 2.53
CA GLY A 487 19.20 -3.06 2.98
C GLY A 487 20.00 -2.43 1.84
N LYS A 488 20.60 -1.26 2.09
CA LYS A 488 21.49 -0.59 1.12
C LYS A 488 22.93 -1.06 1.28
N SER A 489 23.40 -1.14 2.51
CA SER A 489 24.78 -1.51 2.84
C SER A 489 24.88 -2.87 3.53
N MET A 490 23.81 -3.33 4.20
CA MET A 490 23.81 -4.63 4.85
C MET A 490 22.39 -5.20 4.98
N THR A 491 22.27 -6.50 4.70
CA THR A 491 21.10 -7.33 5.04
C THR A 491 21.60 -8.59 5.76
N VAL A 492 21.05 -8.91 6.93
CA VAL A 492 21.45 -10.07 7.76
C VAL A 492 20.25 -10.80 8.34
N ALA A 493 20.41 -12.09 8.68
CA ALA A 493 19.43 -12.87 9.43
C ALA A 493 19.50 -12.54 10.93
N ILE A 494 18.35 -12.53 11.60
CA ILE A 494 18.23 -12.39 13.07
C ILE A 494 17.41 -13.50 13.72
#